data_AF-A0AAP0RW38-F1
#
_entry.id   AF-A0AAP0RW38-F1
#
_cell.length_a   1.000
_cell.length_b   1.000
_cell.length_c   1.000
_cell.angle_alpha   90.00
_cell.angle_beta   90.00
_cell.angle_gamma   90.00
#
_symmetry.space_group_name_H-M   'P 1'
#
loop_
_entity.id
_entity.type
_entity.pdbx_description
1 polymer ?
#
loop_
_entity_poly.entity_id
_entity_poly.type
_entity_poly.pdbx_seq_one_letter_code
_entity_poly.pdbx_strand_id
1 'polypeptide(L)'
;MITLSLLSQLPHPVEIDRLEIQFNQSECNFTIMNGQRTPKAATSHGQQDRRVETAHVLTLFTNKWLRLTYDIKSDQSGKLECISVIARMGPHFTICCRAESPASMDDLPLWKFEDCVETSPTQDPALAFSGQKAIQVEEPDPQVDLNLGASGPALVGESFIVPVTVASKGHAVYSGELKINLVDVRGGGLVSPREIEPFSMDSHHVELLGITSPEGEYESQTGSDNIKKIQQSFGLVSVPFLNNGDSWSCKLEIKWHRPKPVMLYVSLGYSPHSDESTAQKVHVHKSLQIEGKTAVVISHRVMLPFRRDSLLLSRLKPVSDSDQLASLPLNEPSILIVSAKNCTEVPLQLLSVSIEVDDDGTGKSCTVRPGGEDLVDPAHLVPGEEFKKVFSVTPEVDTPMLGMGTVCLRWRRDSGLKQQSGSSTMAAGVLTKHRLPDVNVELSPLVVSLECPPHAILGNPFTYFVKIQNQTQLLQEIKFSLADSQSFVLSGSHNDTIFVLPKSVHILSYKLVPLTSGLQQLPRVTVTSVRYSAGFQPSIAASTVFVFPSQPHFKMAEIEDERLESSSGQINLV
;
A
#
# COMPACT_ATOMS: atom_id res chain seq x y z
N MET A 1 -23.25 -14.48 64.73
CA MET A 1 -24.28 -13.99 63.79
C MET A 1 -23.64 -13.02 62.81
N ILE A 2 -24.03 -13.09 61.54
CA ILE A 2 -23.74 -12.07 60.53
C ILE A 2 -25.05 -11.40 60.11
N THR A 3 -24.99 -10.10 59.84
CA THR A 3 -26.09 -9.36 59.20
C THR A 3 -25.57 -8.76 57.91
N LEU A 4 -26.20 -9.13 56.80
CA LEU A 4 -25.98 -8.52 55.50
C LEU A 4 -27.04 -7.44 55.27
N SER A 5 -26.61 -6.24 54.89
CA SER A 5 -27.50 -5.15 54.48
C SER A 5 -27.22 -4.80 53.02
N LEU A 6 -28.24 -4.92 52.16
CA LEU A 6 -28.16 -4.60 50.74
C LEU A 6 -29.10 -3.44 50.42
N LEU A 7 -28.66 -2.51 49.57
CA LEU A 7 -29.44 -1.37 49.10
C LEU A 7 -29.28 -1.25 47.58
N SER A 8 -30.38 -1.02 46.87
CA SER A 8 -30.36 -0.65 45.46
C SER A 8 -30.90 0.76 45.29
N GLN A 9 -30.19 1.59 44.51
CA GLN A 9 -30.65 2.91 44.08
C GLN A 9 -31.22 2.88 42.65
N LEU A 10 -31.35 1.70 42.05
CA LEU A 10 -31.90 1.56 40.70
C LEU A 10 -33.39 1.92 40.69
N PRO A 11 -33.90 2.53 39.61
CA PRO A 11 -35.29 3.02 39.54
C PRO A 11 -36.34 1.91 39.53
N HIS A 12 -35.93 0.66 39.31
CA HIS A 12 -36.79 -0.52 39.31
C HIS A 12 -36.28 -1.56 40.31
N PRO A 13 -37.17 -2.38 40.92
CA PRO A 13 -36.76 -3.48 41.79
C PRO A 13 -35.83 -4.45 41.06
N VAL A 14 -34.78 -4.90 41.74
CA VAL A 14 -33.81 -5.85 41.19
C VAL A 14 -33.90 -7.17 41.94
N GLU A 15 -34.15 -8.24 41.22
CA GLU A 15 -34.13 -9.59 41.76
C GLU A 15 -32.71 -10.14 41.71
N ILE A 16 -32.22 -10.61 42.86
CA ILE A 16 -30.98 -11.37 42.95
C ILE A 16 -31.37 -12.84 42.91
N ASP A 17 -30.65 -13.64 42.14
CA ASP A 17 -30.90 -15.09 42.05
C ASP A 17 -30.13 -15.84 43.12
N ARG A 18 -28.88 -15.44 43.29
CA ARG A 18 -27.91 -16.09 44.16
C ARG A 18 -26.99 -15.04 44.76
N LEU A 19 -26.78 -15.12 46.06
CA LEU A 19 -25.76 -14.36 46.77
C LEU A 19 -24.76 -15.30 47.43
N GLU A 20 -23.48 -15.20 47.08
CA GLU A 20 -22.41 -15.97 47.71
C GLU A 20 -21.64 -15.09 48.67
N ILE A 21 -21.42 -15.56 49.90
CA ILE A 21 -20.59 -14.90 50.90
C ILE A 21 -19.37 -15.78 51.15
N GLN A 22 -18.18 -15.19 50.96
CA GLN A 22 -16.90 -15.85 51.16
C GLN A 22 -16.17 -15.23 52.34
N PHE A 23 -15.65 -16.07 53.22
CA PHE A 23 -14.81 -15.72 54.36
C PHE A 23 -13.39 -16.26 54.18
N ASN A 24 -12.47 -15.80 55.00
CA ASN A 24 -11.11 -16.33 55.13
C ASN A 24 -11.07 -17.80 55.59
N GLN A 25 -12.14 -18.28 56.19
CA GLN A 25 -12.36 -19.68 56.57
C GLN A 25 -13.41 -20.30 55.64
N SER A 26 -12.99 -21.21 54.77
CA SER A 26 -13.82 -21.76 53.70
C SER A 26 -15.06 -22.51 54.20
N GLU A 27 -14.99 -23.11 55.38
CA GLU A 27 -16.08 -23.80 56.08
C GLU A 27 -17.22 -22.86 56.50
N CYS A 28 -16.94 -21.56 56.63
CA CYS A 28 -17.94 -20.54 56.91
C CYS A 28 -18.60 -19.98 55.64
N ASN A 29 -18.13 -20.36 54.44
CA ASN A 29 -18.69 -19.89 53.18
C ASN A 29 -20.10 -20.43 52.98
N PHE A 30 -21.02 -19.56 52.57
CA PHE A 30 -22.39 -19.97 52.28
C PHE A 30 -22.98 -19.21 51.11
N THR A 31 -24.03 -19.79 50.54
CA THR A 31 -24.80 -19.21 49.44
C THR A 31 -26.23 -19.01 49.87
N ILE A 32 -26.81 -17.83 49.60
CA ILE A 32 -28.23 -17.55 49.76
C ILE A 32 -28.88 -17.63 48.39
N MET A 33 -29.86 -18.55 48.24
CA MET A 33 -30.66 -18.71 47.04
C MET A 33 -32.01 -18.01 47.19
N ASN A 34 -32.52 -17.45 46.09
CA ASN A 34 -33.88 -16.90 46.04
C ASN A 34 -34.92 -18.03 45.98
N GLY A 35 -35.75 -18.16 47.04
CA GLY A 35 -36.76 -19.20 47.17
C GLY A 35 -37.94 -19.10 46.20
N GLN A 36 -38.09 -17.98 45.47
CA GLN A 36 -39.18 -17.79 44.49
C GLN A 36 -38.86 -18.32 43.09
N ARG A 37 -37.59 -18.68 42.81
CA ARG A 37 -37.23 -19.35 41.55
C ARG A 37 -37.24 -20.86 41.71
N THR A 38 -38.02 -21.53 40.85
CA THR A 38 -37.89 -22.98 40.65
C THR A 38 -36.52 -23.28 40.04
N PRO A 39 -35.79 -24.30 40.55
CA PRO A 39 -34.48 -24.65 40.01
C PRO A 39 -34.64 -25.22 38.60
N LYS A 40 -34.47 -24.38 37.56
CA LYS A 40 -34.31 -24.86 36.19
C LYS A 40 -32.88 -25.38 36.04
N ALA A 41 -32.77 -26.70 36.03
CA ALA A 41 -31.59 -27.52 35.70
C ALA A 41 -30.29 -27.12 36.41
N ALA A 42 -30.09 -27.66 37.62
CA ALA A 42 -28.75 -27.77 38.16
C ALA A 42 -27.97 -28.83 37.36
N THR A 43 -27.03 -28.38 36.52
CA THR A 43 -25.90 -29.19 36.09
C THR A 43 -25.20 -29.68 37.36
N SER A 44 -25.31 -30.98 37.63
CA SER A 44 -24.61 -31.65 38.73
C SER A 44 -23.12 -31.74 38.41
N HIS A 45 -22.39 -30.65 38.66
CA HIS A 45 -20.95 -30.71 38.86
C HIS A 45 -20.67 -30.69 40.36
N GLY A 46 -20.06 -31.79 40.84
CA GLY A 46 -19.87 -32.08 42.25
C GLY A 46 -19.04 -31.03 42.98
N GLN A 47 -19.65 -30.44 44.01
CA GLN A 47 -18.96 -29.94 45.19
C GLN A 47 -19.84 -30.28 46.39
N GLN A 48 -19.55 -31.41 47.03
CA GLN A 48 -19.96 -31.66 48.41
C GLN A 48 -19.30 -30.59 49.31
N ASP A 49 -20.02 -30.11 50.33
CA ASP A 49 -19.61 -29.16 51.39
C ASP A 49 -19.71 -27.64 51.19
N ARG A 50 -20.72 -27.12 50.46
CA ARG A 50 -21.06 -25.67 50.56
C ARG A 50 -22.43 -25.45 51.18
N ARG A 51 -22.49 -24.72 52.31
CA ARG A 51 -23.75 -24.39 53.02
C ARG A 51 -24.65 -23.54 52.13
N VAL A 52 -25.89 -23.97 51.91
CA VAL A 52 -26.90 -23.23 51.12
C VAL A 52 -28.07 -22.84 52.02
N GLU A 53 -28.32 -21.54 52.10
CA GLU A 53 -29.45 -20.93 52.78
C GLU A 53 -30.48 -20.47 51.73
N THR A 54 -31.76 -20.45 52.09
CA THR A 54 -32.82 -19.97 51.19
C THR A 54 -33.49 -18.74 51.80
N ALA A 55 -33.58 -17.65 51.05
CA ALA A 55 -34.34 -16.47 51.44
C ALA A 55 -35.70 -16.49 50.73
N HIS A 56 -36.79 -16.20 51.46
CA HIS A 56 -38.14 -16.17 50.90
C HIS A 56 -38.33 -15.12 49.80
N VAL A 57 -37.60 -14.00 49.87
CA VAL A 57 -37.59 -12.94 48.86
C VAL A 57 -36.18 -12.35 48.82
N LEU A 58 -35.53 -12.38 47.64
CA LEU A 58 -34.21 -11.78 47.41
C LEU A 58 -34.30 -10.63 46.40
N THR A 59 -35.24 -9.70 46.64
CA THR A 59 -35.53 -8.55 45.77
C THR A 59 -35.12 -7.25 46.46
N LEU A 60 -34.29 -6.46 45.80
CA LEU A 60 -33.90 -5.12 46.23
C LEU A 60 -34.85 -4.08 45.65
N PHE A 61 -35.68 -3.49 46.50
CA PHE A 61 -36.51 -2.35 46.11
C PHE A 61 -35.70 -1.05 46.15
N THR A 62 -36.03 -0.13 45.25
CA THR A 62 -35.39 1.20 45.17
C THR A 62 -35.40 1.90 46.53
N ASN A 63 -34.22 2.30 46.99
CA ASN A 63 -34.00 3.04 48.22
C ASN A 63 -34.53 2.34 49.50
N LYS A 64 -34.64 1.01 49.49
CA LYS A 64 -35.01 0.21 50.67
C LYS A 64 -33.92 -0.79 51.02
N TRP A 65 -33.55 -0.82 52.30
CA TRP A 65 -32.60 -1.78 52.84
C TRP A 65 -33.21 -3.18 52.95
N LEU A 66 -32.59 -4.17 52.30
CA LEU A 66 -32.83 -5.58 52.55
C LEU A 66 -31.82 -6.07 53.60
N ARG A 67 -32.30 -6.53 54.75
CA ARG A 67 -31.46 -7.06 55.83
C ARG A 67 -31.67 -8.56 55.97
N LEU A 68 -30.58 -9.31 55.92
CA LEU A 68 -30.58 -10.77 56.06
C LEU A 68 -29.61 -11.15 57.18
N THR A 69 -30.09 -11.89 58.18
CA THR A 69 -29.29 -12.27 59.35
C THR A 69 -29.17 -13.78 59.41
N TYR A 70 -27.94 -14.28 59.54
CA TYR A 70 -27.66 -15.72 59.61
C TYR A 70 -26.67 -16.05 60.74
N ASP A 71 -26.86 -17.22 61.35
CA ASP A 71 -25.91 -17.76 62.31
C ASP A 71 -24.69 -18.35 61.61
N ILE A 72 -23.50 -17.95 62.05
CA ILE A 72 -22.22 -18.51 61.62
C ILE A 72 -21.49 -19.02 62.85
N LYS A 73 -21.02 -20.27 62.76
CA LYS A 73 -20.13 -20.90 63.73
C LYS A 73 -18.79 -21.10 63.03
N SER A 74 -17.73 -20.57 63.62
CA SER A 74 -16.36 -20.79 63.16
C SER A 74 -15.78 -21.91 64.03
N ASP A 75 -15.34 -22.99 63.39
CA ASP A 75 -14.75 -24.15 64.07
C ASP A 75 -13.22 -23.99 64.28
N GLN A 76 -12.64 -22.91 63.73
CA GLN A 76 -11.22 -22.58 63.84
C GLN A 76 -10.97 -21.39 64.76
N SER A 77 -9.91 -21.46 65.58
CA SER A 77 -9.48 -20.33 66.41
C SER A 77 -8.91 -19.20 65.54
N GLY A 78 -9.55 -18.03 65.53
CA GLY A 78 -9.09 -16.87 64.78
C GLY A 78 -10.19 -15.83 64.55
N LYS A 79 -9.82 -14.70 63.94
CA LYS A 79 -10.79 -13.68 63.50
C LYS A 79 -11.41 -14.11 62.17
N LEU A 80 -12.72 -14.31 62.15
CA LEU A 80 -13.48 -14.57 60.93
C LEU A 80 -13.63 -13.25 60.17
N GLU A 81 -13.11 -13.19 58.95
CA GLU A 81 -13.19 -12.01 58.09
C GLU A 81 -13.89 -12.34 56.79
N CYS A 82 -14.86 -11.52 56.39
CA CYS A 82 -15.48 -11.61 55.08
C CYS A 82 -14.45 -11.17 54.03
N ILE A 83 -14.26 -11.98 52.99
CA ILE A 83 -13.37 -11.69 51.87
C ILE A 83 -14.16 -11.09 50.71
N SER A 84 -15.31 -11.67 50.37
CA SER A 84 -16.09 -11.21 49.23
C SER A 84 -17.58 -11.53 49.35
N VAL A 85 -18.39 -10.69 48.70
CA VAL A 85 -19.82 -10.89 48.50
C VAL A 85 -20.08 -10.85 47.00
N ILE A 86 -20.67 -11.92 46.46
CA ILE A 86 -20.92 -12.08 45.02
C ILE A 86 -22.43 -12.19 44.80
N ALA A 87 -23.03 -11.23 44.11
CA ALA A 87 -24.43 -11.23 43.73
C ALA A 87 -24.58 -11.59 42.25
N ARG A 88 -25.34 -12.66 41.95
CA ARG A 88 -25.68 -13.05 40.58
C ARG A 88 -27.14 -12.71 40.28
N MET A 89 -27.38 -12.06 39.14
CA MET A 89 -28.71 -11.64 38.67
C MET A 89 -28.87 -12.13 37.23
N GLY A 90 -29.77 -13.06 37.00
CA GLY A 90 -29.84 -13.78 35.74
C GLY A 90 -28.61 -14.66 35.46
N PRO A 91 -28.54 -15.26 34.25
CA PRO A 91 -27.45 -16.13 33.84
C PRO A 91 -26.14 -15.38 33.52
N HIS A 92 -26.19 -14.05 33.35
CA HIS A 92 -25.15 -13.29 32.65
C HIS A 92 -24.63 -12.07 33.41
N PHE A 93 -25.15 -11.78 34.60
CA PHE A 93 -24.76 -10.57 35.33
C PHE A 93 -24.33 -10.93 36.76
N THR A 94 -23.09 -10.58 37.09
CA THR A 94 -22.49 -10.84 38.39
C THR A 94 -21.83 -9.58 38.95
N ILE A 95 -22.14 -9.23 40.18
CA ILE A 95 -21.45 -8.19 40.95
C ILE A 95 -20.61 -8.87 42.01
N CYS A 96 -19.30 -8.59 42.04
CA CYS A 96 -18.40 -9.03 43.09
C CYS A 96 -17.91 -7.83 43.88
N CYS A 97 -18.07 -7.87 45.20
CA CYS A 97 -17.55 -6.87 46.12
C CYS A 97 -16.55 -7.53 47.06
N ARG A 98 -15.33 -7.01 47.14
CA ARG A 98 -14.38 -7.43 48.16
C ARG A 98 -14.75 -6.77 49.48
N ALA A 99 -14.85 -7.53 50.57
CA ALA A 99 -15.05 -6.95 51.89
C ALA A 99 -13.68 -6.51 52.45
N GLU A 100 -13.59 -5.26 52.90
CA GLU A 100 -12.39 -4.73 53.53
C GLU A 100 -12.56 -4.72 55.06
N SER A 101 -11.52 -5.16 55.75
CA SER A 101 -11.43 -5.15 57.21
C SER A 101 -10.63 -3.91 57.64
N PRO A 102 -11.00 -3.21 58.73
CA PRO A 102 -10.19 -2.13 59.28
C PRO A 102 -8.74 -2.54 59.60
N ALA A 103 -8.47 -3.85 59.73
CA ALA A 103 -7.17 -4.42 60.01
C ALA A 103 -6.32 -4.72 58.75
N SER A 104 -6.89 -4.68 57.55
CA SER A 104 -6.21 -5.04 56.28
C SER A 104 -5.81 -3.82 55.44
N MET A 105 -5.88 -2.61 56.01
CA MET A 105 -5.50 -1.36 55.34
C MET A 105 -3.99 -1.14 55.50
N ASP A 106 -3.21 -1.58 54.52
CA ASP A 106 -1.89 -0.98 54.28
C ASP A 106 -2.11 0.34 53.52
N ASP A 107 -1.46 1.40 54.01
CA ASP A 107 -1.56 2.80 53.57
C ASP A 107 -1.92 2.97 52.08
N LEU A 108 -3.16 3.41 51.80
CA LEU A 108 -3.57 4.35 50.72
C LEU A 108 -5.11 4.42 50.62
N PRO A 109 -5.76 5.53 51.03
CA PRO A 109 -7.16 5.77 50.73
C PRO A 109 -7.25 6.45 49.37
N LEU A 110 -7.02 5.70 48.29
CA LEU A 110 -7.57 6.12 47.01
C LEU A 110 -9.07 5.76 47.08
N TRP A 111 -9.95 6.62 46.56
CA TRP A 111 -11.41 6.50 46.59
C TRP A 111 -12.07 7.04 47.87
N LYS A 112 -12.39 8.34 47.82
CA LYS A 112 -13.36 8.98 48.74
C LYS A 112 -14.77 8.58 48.31
N PHE A 113 -15.64 8.45 49.32
CA PHE A 113 -17.09 8.25 49.27
C PHE A 113 -17.77 8.60 47.93
N GLU A 114 -18.65 7.72 47.44
CA GLU A 114 -19.76 8.17 46.58
C GLU A 114 -20.65 9.10 47.42
N ASP A 115 -20.74 10.37 47.05
CA ASP A 115 -21.46 11.48 47.74
C ASP A 115 -22.99 11.25 47.93
N CYS A 116 -23.52 10.05 47.69
CA CYS A 116 -24.96 9.77 47.60
C CYS A 116 -25.49 8.76 48.63
N VAL A 117 -24.78 8.48 49.73
CA VAL A 117 -25.30 7.62 50.81
C VAL A 117 -25.90 8.48 51.93
N GLU A 118 -27.18 8.86 51.81
CA GLU A 118 -27.89 9.63 52.85
C GLU A 118 -28.17 8.81 54.13
N THR A 119 -28.08 7.47 54.09
CA THR A 119 -28.31 6.61 55.26
C THR A 119 -27.28 5.49 55.32
N SER A 120 -26.44 5.47 56.36
CA SER A 120 -25.51 4.38 56.63
C SER A 120 -26.24 3.16 57.23
N PRO A 121 -25.86 1.92 56.90
CA PRO A 121 -26.44 0.73 57.51
C PRO A 121 -26.03 0.59 58.99
N THR A 122 -24.95 1.25 59.41
CA THR A 122 -24.43 1.32 60.79
C THR A 122 -24.64 2.71 61.39
N GLN A 123 -24.90 2.78 62.70
CA GLN A 123 -24.99 4.05 63.44
C GLN A 123 -23.63 4.76 63.59
N ASP A 124 -22.53 4.03 63.41
CA ASP A 124 -21.17 4.55 63.43
C ASP A 124 -20.62 4.64 61.98
N PRO A 125 -20.43 5.86 61.44
CA PRO A 125 -19.83 6.09 60.12
C PRO A 125 -18.36 5.67 60.05
N ALA A 126 -17.64 5.62 61.17
CA ALA A 126 -16.22 5.23 61.22
C ALA A 126 -16.00 3.74 60.96
N LEU A 127 -17.06 2.94 60.96
CA LEU A 127 -17.04 1.50 60.62
C LEU A 127 -17.42 1.22 59.15
N ALA A 128 -17.80 2.24 58.37
CA ALA A 128 -18.22 2.10 56.98
C ALA A 128 -17.04 2.33 56.03
N PHE A 129 -16.49 1.25 55.48
CA PHE A 129 -15.43 1.27 54.47
C PHE A 129 -15.95 0.73 53.13
N SER A 130 -15.46 1.28 52.01
CA SER A 130 -15.85 0.86 50.66
C SER A 130 -14.82 -0.11 50.08
N GLY A 131 -15.22 -1.35 49.84
CA GLY A 131 -14.35 -2.32 49.18
C GLY A 131 -14.35 -2.24 47.65
N GLN A 132 -13.36 -2.88 47.02
CA GLN A 132 -13.24 -2.97 45.56
C GLN A 132 -14.49 -3.65 44.94
N LYS A 133 -15.17 -2.93 44.04
CA LYS A 133 -16.33 -3.41 43.28
C LYS A 133 -15.89 -3.85 41.88
N ALA A 134 -16.24 -5.06 41.46
CA ALA A 134 -16.11 -5.53 40.09
C ALA A 134 -17.49 -5.95 39.57
N ILE A 135 -17.87 -5.47 38.39
CA ILE A 135 -19.09 -5.87 37.69
C ILE A 135 -18.66 -6.68 36.47
N GLN A 136 -19.16 -7.91 36.39
CA GLN A 136 -18.96 -8.80 35.25
C GLN A 136 -20.30 -8.99 34.53
N VAL A 137 -20.32 -8.64 33.25
CA VAL A 137 -21.45 -8.86 32.34
C VAL A 137 -20.98 -9.84 31.27
N GLU A 138 -21.62 -10.99 31.17
CA GLU A 138 -21.37 -12.01 30.15
C GLU A 138 -22.38 -11.81 29.01
N GLU A 139 -21.92 -11.42 27.84
CA GLU A 139 -22.79 -11.37 26.66
C GLU A 139 -23.02 -12.79 26.11
N PRO A 140 -24.21 -13.11 25.57
CA PRO A 140 -24.45 -14.41 24.97
C PRO A 140 -23.52 -14.62 23.76
N ASP A 141 -22.94 -15.82 23.66
CA ASP A 141 -22.03 -16.15 22.55
C ASP A 141 -22.71 -15.94 21.20
N PRO A 142 -22.12 -15.17 20.28
CA PRO A 142 -22.69 -14.97 18.96
C PRO A 142 -22.63 -16.27 18.15
N GLN A 143 -23.79 -16.78 17.73
CA GLN A 143 -23.90 -17.94 16.83
C GLN A 143 -23.94 -17.52 15.34
N VAL A 144 -23.26 -16.43 15.00
CA VAL A 144 -23.12 -15.90 13.64
C VAL A 144 -21.65 -15.60 13.40
N ASP A 145 -21.14 -16.14 12.30
CA ASP A 145 -19.76 -15.93 11.86
C ASP A 145 -19.67 -14.71 10.93
N LEU A 146 -18.68 -13.85 11.18
CA LEU A 146 -18.28 -12.77 10.29
C LEU A 146 -16.86 -13.02 9.78
N ASN A 147 -16.75 -13.24 8.47
CA ASN A 147 -15.49 -13.56 7.80
C ASN A 147 -15.08 -12.45 6.83
N LEU A 148 -13.81 -12.06 6.87
CA LEU A 148 -13.19 -11.10 5.96
C LEU A 148 -12.12 -11.84 5.17
N GLY A 149 -12.21 -11.79 3.84
CA GLY A 149 -11.20 -12.37 2.95
C GLY A 149 -10.32 -11.30 2.32
N ALA A 150 -9.03 -11.60 2.14
CA ALA A 150 -8.13 -10.81 1.31
C ALA A 150 -7.27 -11.74 0.45
N SER A 151 -7.22 -11.46 -0.85
CA SER A 151 -6.47 -12.26 -1.82
C SER A 151 -5.22 -11.50 -2.26
N GLY A 152 -4.13 -11.66 -1.52
CA GLY A 152 -2.84 -11.01 -1.81
C GLY A 152 -2.72 -9.58 -1.29
N PRO A 153 -1.61 -8.87 -1.63
CA PRO A 153 -1.37 -7.50 -1.17
C PRO A 153 -2.33 -6.52 -1.84
N ALA A 154 -2.58 -5.32 -1.28
CA ALA A 154 -3.25 -4.24 -1.99
C ALA A 154 -2.21 -3.35 -2.69
N LEU A 155 -2.44 -2.99 -3.95
CA LEU A 155 -1.51 -2.19 -4.74
C LEU A 155 -2.03 -0.77 -4.94
N VAL A 156 -1.14 0.21 -4.81
CA VAL A 156 -1.49 1.62 -4.97
C VAL A 156 -2.06 1.89 -6.37
N GLY A 157 -3.21 2.56 -6.40
CA GLY A 157 -3.94 2.94 -7.62
C GLY A 157 -4.99 1.94 -8.09
N GLU A 158 -4.92 0.69 -7.62
CA GLU A 158 -5.92 -0.35 -7.96
C GLU A 158 -7.16 -0.27 -7.04
N SER A 159 -8.28 -0.82 -7.50
CA SER A 159 -9.43 -1.12 -6.64
C SER A 159 -9.24 -2.53 -6.05
N PHE A 160 -8.95 -2.59 -4.75
CA PHE A 160 -8.73 -3.84 -4.03
C PHE A 160 -10.06 -4.34 -3.45
N ILE A 161 -10.41 -5.59 -3.74
CA ILE A 161 -11.69 -6.18 -3.36
C ILE A 161 -11.53 -7.04 -2.10
N VAL A 162 -12.30 -6.71 -1.07
CA VAL A 162 -12.39 -7.48 0.18
C VAL A 162 -13.76 -8.14 0.27
N PRO A 163 -13.88 -9.46 0.06
CA PRO A 163 -15.12 -10.18 0.34
C PRO A 163 -15.41 -10.21 1.84
N VAL A 164 -16.64 -9.87 2.21
CA VAL A 164 -17.20 -10.00 3.55
C VAL A 164 -18.30 -11.04 3.51
N THR A 165 -18.28 -12.00 4.42
CA THR A 165 -19.28 -13.06 4.50
C THR A 165 -19.84 -13.15 5.90
N VAL A 166 -21.17 -13.07 6.01
CA VAL A 166 -21.94 -13.30 7.24
C VAL A 166 -22.59 -14.66 7.11
N ALA A 167 -22.33 -15.58 8.04
CA ALA A 167 -22.88 -16.93 8.02
C ALA A 167 -23.59 -17.23 9.34
N SER A 168 -24.87 -17.57 9.28
CA SER A 168 -25.62 -17.98 10.48
C SER A 168 -25.29 -19.42 10.84
N LYS A 169 -24.90 -19.67 12.10
CA LYS A 169 -24.62 -21.01 12.64
C LYS A 169 -25.62 -21.43 13.73
N GLY A 170 -26.59 -20.58 14.05
CA GLY A 170 -27.58 -20.88 15.10
C GLY A 170 -28.58 -19.76 15.37
N HIS A 171 -28.16 -18.49 15.29
CA HIS A 171 -29.09 -17.35 15.40
C HIS A 171 -29.59 -16.91 14.01
N ALA A 172 -30.90 -16.73 13.87
CA ALA A 172 -31.42 -15.95 12.74
C ALA A 172 -30.94 -14.48 12.84
N VAL A 173 -30.74 -13.83 11.69
CA VAL A 173 -30.27 -12.44 11.63
C VAL A 173 -31.45 -11.55 11.26
N TYR A 174 -32.03 -10.87 12.25
CA TYR A 174 -33.03 -9.82 12.04
C TYR A 174 -32.40 -8.43 12.16
N SER A 175 -32.83 -7.50 11.30
CA SER A 175 -32.44 -6.09 11.29
C SER A 175 -30.90 -5.90 11.39
N GLY A 176 -30.16 -6.71 10.61
CA GLY A 176 -28.71 -6.74 10.62
C GLY A 176 -28.09 -5.46 10.04
N GLU A 177 -27.15 -4.86 10.77
CA GLU A 177 -26.45 -3.64 10.38
C GLU A 177 -24.94 -3.88 10.42
N LEU A 178 -24.28 -3.76 9.27
CA LEU A 178 -22.84 -3.92 9.11
C LEU A 178 -22.17 -2.55 9.05
N LYS A 179 -21.34 -2.24 10.05
CA LYS A 179 -20.53 -1.03 10.14
C LYS A 179 -19.10 -1.31 9.71
N ILE A 180 -18.62 -0.58 8.72
CA ILE A 180 -17.29 -0.70 8.13
C ILE A 180 -16.50 0.55 8.48
N ASN A 181 -15.30 0.38 9.04
CA ASN A 181 -14.38 1.47 9.36
C ASN A 181 -12.98 1.14 8.85
N LEU A 182 -12.37 2.09 8.15
CA LEU A 182 -10.96 2.04 7.75
C LEU A 182 -10.16 2.94 8.68
N VAL A 183 -9.17 2.36 9.37
CA VAL A 183 -8.35 3.06 10.35
C VAL A 183 -6.88 2.88 10.02
N ASP A 184 -6.13 3.99 9.96
CA ASP A 184 -4.68 3.95 9.79
C ASP A 184 -4.02 3.25 10.97
N VAL A 185 -3.08 2.33 10.69
CA VAL A 185 -2.30 1.66 11.73
C VAL A 185 -1.19 2.62 12.20
N ARG A 186 -1.54 3.66 12.95
CA ARG A 186 -0.53 4.42 13.69
C ARG A 186 -0.03 3.54 14.84
N GLY A 187 1.28 3.39 14.96
CA GLY A 187 1.88 2.73 16.10
C GLY A 187 1.42 3.39 17.40
N GLY A 188 0.78 2.59 18.27
CA GLY A 188 0.62 2.81 19.71
C GLY A 188 0.02 4.15 20.15
N GLY A 189 -1.31 4.21 20.26
CA GLY A 189 -2.00 5.24 21.03
C GLY A 189 -3.51 5.16 20.90
N LEU A 190 -4.20 4.84 21.99
CA LEU A 190 -5.66 4.91 22.08
C LEU A 190 -6.10 6.38 21.90
N VAL A 191 -6.54 6.76 20.70
CA VAL A 191 -7.11 8.10 20.46
C VAL A 191 -8.63 8.02 20.52
N SER A 192 -9.20 8.78 21.46
CA SER A 192 -10.64 8.98 21.63
C SER A 192 -11.23 9.72 20.42
N PRO A 193 -12.48 9.47 19.99
CA PRO A 193 -13.06 9.97 18.72
C PRO A 193 -13.33 11.49 18.64
N ARG A 194 -12.68 12.34 19.45
CA ARG A 194 -13.09 13.75 19.62
C ARG A 194 -12.11 14.81 19.12
N GLU A 195 -11.02 14.47 18.45
CA GLU A 195 -10.10 15.46 17.89
C GLU A 195 -10.06 15.34 16.36
N ILE A 196 -10.96 16.08 15.72
CA ILE A 196 -10.97 16.28 14.27
C ILE A 196 -10.00 17.45 13.98
N GLU A 197 -8.79 17.13 13.51
CA GLU A 197 -7.95 18.12 12.84
C GLU A 197 -8.58 18.54 11.50
N PRO A 198 -8.39 19.79 11.04
CA PRO A 198 -9.01 20.27 9.81
C PRO A 198 -8.43 19.55 8.59
N PHE A 199 -9.29 18.83 7.89
CA PHE A 199 -9.00 18.11 6.66
C PHE A 199 -8.53 19.07 5.55
N SER A 200 -7.31 18.88 5.05
CA SER A 200 -6.97 19.32 3.69
C SER A 200 -7.54 18.30 2.70
N MET A 201 -8.21 18.77 1.66
CA MET A 201 -8.94 17.95 0.69
C MET A 201 -8.06 17.03 -0.19
N ASP A 202 -6.73 17.00 0.00
CA ASP A 202 -5.76 16.26 -0.84
C ASP A 202 -4.91 15.21 -0.06
N SER A 203 -5.29 14.84 1.17
CA SER A 203 -4.39 14.07 2.06
C SER A 203 -4.79 12.63 2.39
N HIS A 204 -5.84 12.07 1.78
CA HIS A 204 -6.29 10.72 2.13
C HIS A 204 -5.42 9.62 1.49
N HIS A 205 -5.03 8.64 2.30
CA HIS A 205 -4.16 7.54 1.87
C HIS A 205 -4.94 6.33 1.32
N VAL A 206 -6.18 6.15 1.76
CA VAL A 206 -7.07 5.04 1.42
C VAL A 206 -8.52 5.54 1.36
N GLU A 207 -9.30 5.00 0.44
CA GLU A 207 -10.72 5.34 0.23
C GLU A 207 -11.57 4.09 0.03
N LEU A 208 -12.74 4.04 0.69
CA LEU A 208 -13.80 3.06 0.41
C LEU A 208 -14.63 3.56 -0.78
N LEU A 209 -14.46 2.94 -1.95
CA LEU A 209 -15.12 3.35 -3.19
C LEU A 209 -16.57 2.89 -3.27
N GLY A 210 -16.87 1.68 -2.76
CA GLY A 210 -18.18 1.07 -2.95
C GLY A 210 -18.36 -0.23 -2.19
N ILE A 211 -19.63 -0.61 -2.03
CA ILE A 211 -20.03 -1.93 -1.54
C ILE A 211 -20.96 -2.54 -2.59
N THR A 212 -20.59 -3.69 -3.13
CA THR A 212 -21.41 -4.44 -4.09
C THR A 212 -22.01 -5.69 -3.44
N SER A 213 -23.34 -5.84 -3.52
CA SER A 213 -24.09 -7.00 -3.04
C SER A 213 -24.54 -7.87 -4.24
N PRO A 214 -24.61 -9.21 -4.12
CA PRO A 214 -24.98 -10.11 -5.21
C PRO A 214 -26.38 -9.91 -5.81
N GLU A 215 -27.32 -9.29 -5.09
CA GLU A 215 -28.74 -9.21 -5.49
C GLU A 215 -29.04 -8.08 -6.51
N GLY A 216 -28.01 -7.45 -7.10
CA GLY A 216 -28.16 -6.28 -7.98
C GLY A 216 -28.31 -6.53 -9.49
N GLU A 217 -28.32 -7.78 -9.97
CA GLU A 217 -28.38 -8.04 -11.43
C GLU A 217 -29.80 -8.27 -11.98
N TYR A 218 -30.81 -8.42 -11.13
CA TYR A 218 -32.20 -8.57 -11.56
C TYR A 218 -33.13 -7.81 -10.62
N GLU A 219 -33.32 -6.51 -10.87
CA GLU A 219 -34.63 -5.82 -10.74
C GLU A 219 -34.45 -4.34 -11.06
N SER A 220 -34.68 -4.01 -12.34
CA SER A 220 -35.09 -2.67 -12.70
C SER A 220 -36.47 -2.41 -12.10
N GLN A 221 -36.57 -1.35 -11.30
CA GLN A 221 -37.78 -0.77 -10.67
C GLN A 221 -38.13 -1.36 -9.30
N THR A 222 -37.48 -0.89 -8.22
CA THR A 222 -38.08 -0.18 -7.06
C THR A 222 -36.97 0.16 -6.04
N GLY A 223 -36.82 1.45 -5.67
CA GLY A 223 -36.20 1.90 -4.40
C GLY A 223 -34.69 1.66 -4.18
N SER A 224 -33.90 2.72 -4.34
CA SER A 224 -32.45 2.80 -4.07
C SER A 224 -32.06 2.82 -2.57
N ASP A 225 -32.47 1.82 -1.76
CA ASP A 225 -32.38 1.93 -0.28
C ASP A 225 -31.32 1.04 0.43
N ASN A 226 -30.50 0.28 -0.29
CA ASN A 226 -29.59 -0.70 0.35
C ASN A 226 -28.18 -0.20 0.69
N ILE A 227 -27.80 1.04 0.31
CA ILE A 227 -26.50 1.63 0.69
C ILE A 227 -26.74 2.94 1.42
N LYS A 228 -26.84 2.87 2.76
CA LYS A 228 -27.02 4.07 3.59
C LYS A 228 -25.67 4.71 3.86
N LYS A 229 -25.27 5.64 2.99
CA LYS A 229 -24.13 6.58 3.16
C LYS A 229 -22.75 5.91 3.27
N ILE A 230 -22.02 5.91 2.16
CA ILE A 230 -20.57 5.74 2.19
C ILE A 230 -19.95 7.12 2.43
N GLN A 231 -19.19 7.26 3.51
CA GLN A 231 -18.19 8.31 3.67
C GLN A 231 -16.81 7.69 3.40
N GLN A 232 -15.82 8.48 3.01
CA GLN A 232 -14.52 8.01 2.47
C GLN A 232 -13.83 6.90 3.27
N SER A 233 -14.05 6.80 4.59
CA SER A 233 -13.51 5.76 5.48
C SER A 233 -14.57 4.98 6.28
N PHE A 234 -15.85 5.26 6.08
CA PHE A 234 -16.97 4.65 6.81
C PHE A 234 -18.07 4.18 5.86
N GLY A 235 -18.50 2.92 6.02
CA GLY A 235 -19.61 2.35 5.29
C GLY A 235 -20.64 1.75 6.22
N LEU A 236 -21.92 1.88 5.87
CA LEU A 236 -23.03 1.21 6.55
C LEU A 236 -23.83 0.40 5.54
N VAL A 237 -24.03 -0.88 5.85
CA VAL A 237 -24.74 -1.82 4.97
C VAL A 237 -25.81 -2.55 5.78
N SER A 238 -27.03 -2.58 5.26
CA SER A 238 -28.09 -3.41 5.80
C SER A 238 -27.86 -4.86 5.35
N VAL A 239 -27.80 -5.79 6.29
CA VAL A 239 -27.75 -7.22 5.99
C VAL A 239 -29.19 -7.72 5.87
N PRO A 240 -29.55 -8.45 4.79
CA PRO A 240 -30.87 -9.01 4.64
C PRO A 240 -31.16 -10.03 5.76
N PHE A 241 -32.43 -10.41 5.89
CA PHE A 241 -32.81 -11.47 6.82
C PHE A 241 -32.11 -12.79 6.46
N LEU A 242 -31.51 -13.45 7.45
CA LEU A 242 -30.87 -14.76 7.29
C LEU A 242 -31.50 -15.77 8.24
N ASN A 243 -31.92 -16.92 7.73
CA ASN A 243 -32.31 -18.06 8.56
C ASN A 243 -31.07 -18.77 9.11
N ASN A 244 -31.30 -19.67 10.08
CA ASN A 244 -30.25 -20.54 10.58
C ASN A 244 -29.67 -21.40 9.45
N GLY A 245 -28.36 -21.30 9.23
CA GLY A 245 -27.63 -21.99 8.16
C GLY A 245 -27.45 -21.15 6.88
N ASP A 246 -28.14 -20.03 6.74
CA ASP A 246 -28.00 -19.15 5.58
C ASP A 246 -26.70 -18.33 5.66
N SER A 247 -26.21 -17.91 4.49
CA SER A 247 -25.06 -17.02 4.38
C SER A 247 -25.31 -15.91 3.38
N TRP A 248 -24.80 -14.73 3.70
CA TRP A 248 -24.80 -13.57 2.81
C TRP A 248 -23.39 -13.02 2.66
N SER A 249 -23.06 -12.52 1.47
CA SER A 249 -21.75 -11.96 1.18
C SER A 249 -21.86 -10.66 0.41
N CYS A 250 -20.98 -9.71 0.69
CA CYS A 250 -20.78 -8.52 -0.13
C CYS A 250 -19.29 -8.31 -0.42
N LYS A 251 -19.00 -7.44 -1.39
CA LYS A 251 -17.63 -7.07 -1.78
C LYS A 251 -17.40 -5.61 -1.44
N LEU A 252 -16.36 -5.34 -0.67
CA LEU A 252 -15.88 -3.99 -0.40
C LEU A 252 -14.83 -3.62 -1.45
N GLU A 253 -14.99 -2.47 -2.10
CA GLU A 253 -14.00 -1.93 -3.03
C GLU A 253 -13.23 -0.82 -2.34
N ILE A 254 -11.93 -1.04 -2.11
CA ILE A 254 -11.07 -0.12 -1.36
C ILE A 254 -9.88 0.26 -2.23
N LYS A 255 -9.57 1.55 -2.33
CA LYS A 255 -8.47 2.07 -3.14
C LYS A 255 -7.38 2.68 -2.28
N TRP A 256 -6.14 2.30 -2.56
CA TRP A 256 -4.95 2.91 -1.94
C TRP A 256 -4.38 3.99 -2.85
N HIS A 257 -4.16 5.18 -2.29
CA HIS A 257 -3.47 6.29 -2.96
C HIS A 257 -2.00 6.37 -2.56
N ARG A 258 -1.62 5.81 -1.40
CA ARG A 258 -0.23 5.76 -0.91
C ARG A 258 0.08 4.38 -0.30
N PRO A 259 1.34 3.94 -0.31
CA PRO A 259 1.74 2.67 0.29
C PRO A 259 1.73 2.79 1.82
N LYS A 260 0.61 2.41 2.45
CA LYS A 260 0.44 2.39 3.91
C LYS A 260 -0.42 1.20 4.35
N PRO A 261 -0.13 0.59 5.52
CA PRO A 261 -1.01 -0.40 6.10
C PRO A 261 -2.27 0.26 6.69
N VAL A 262 -3.41 -0.41 6.54
CA VAL A 262 -4.70 0.02 7.12
C VAL A 262 -5.36 -1.16 7.83
N MET A 263 -6.00 -0.89 8.96
CA MET A 263 -6.89 -1.82 9.64
C MET A 263 -8.32 -1.60 9.14
N LEU A 264 -8.89 -2.64 8.53
CA LEU A 264 -10.32 -2.72 8.24
C LEU A 264 -11.03 -3.31 9.46
N TYR A 265 -11.96 -2.56 10.05
CA TYR A 265 -12.84 -3.02 11.11
C TYR A 265 -14.27 -3.17 10.58
N VAL A 266 -14.83 -4.36 10.73
CA VAL A 266 -16.21 -4.66 10.34
C VAL A 266 -16.97 -5.15 11.56
N SER A 267 -18.10 -4.51 11.84
CA SER A 267 -18.93 -4.78 13.02
C SER A 267 -20.36 -5.05 12.59
N LEU A 268 -20.86 -6.25 12.85
CA LEU A 268 -22.25 -6.64 12.63
C LEU A 268 -23.03 -6.46 13.92
N GLY A 269 -24.13 -5.69 13.90
CA GLY A 269 -25.14 -5.70 14.95
C GLY A 269 -26.42 -6.33 14.44
N TYR A 270 -27.00 -7.29 15.16
CA TYR A 270 -28.24 -7.96 14.75
C TYR A 270 -29.11 -8.37 15.94
N SER A 271 -30.39 -8.63 15.67
CA SER A 271 -31.32 -9.17 16.64
C SER A 271 -31.55 -10.67 16.37
N PRO A 272 -31.40 -11.56 17.38
CA PRO A 272 -31.62 -12.99 17.19
C PRO A 272 -33.11 -13.39 17.12
N HIS A 273 -34.02 -12.48 17.53
CA HIS A 273 -35.46 -12.68 17.57
C HIS A 273 -36.18 -11.52 16.84
N SER A 274 -37.39 -11.77 16.35
CA SER A 274 -38.16 -10.83 15.53
C SER A 274 -38.79 -9.64 16.29
N ASP A 275 -38.85 -9.68 17.61
CA ASP A 275 -39.51 -8.64 18.41
C ASP A 275 -38.61 -7.41 18.62
N GLU A 276 -38.79 -6.38 17.79
CA GLU A 276 -37.96 -5.17 17.76
C GLU A 276 -38.03 -4.28 19.02
N SER A 277 -39.03 -4.46 19.90
CA SER A 277 -39.32 -3.48 20.97
C SER A 277 -38.42 -3.60 22.21
N THR A 278 -37.74 -4.74 22.41
CA THR A 278 -36.84 -4.97 23.56
C THR A 278 -35.69 -5.96 23.30
N ALA A 279 -35.49 -6.40 22.04
CA ALA A 279 -34.51 -7.45 21.73
C ALA A 279 -33.06 -7.01 22.02
N GLN A 280 -32.37 -7.83 22.81
CA GLN A 280 -30.93 -7.75 23.03
C GLN A 280 -30.21 -7.87 21.68
N LYS A 281 -29.55 -6.79 21.25
CA LYS A 281 -28.72 -6.80 20.04
C LYS A 281 -27.42 -7.54 20.33
N VAL A 282 -27.07 -8.46 19.45
CA VAL A 282 -25.80 -9.19 19.48
C VAL A 282 -24.85 -8.49 18.52
N HIS A 283 -23.60 -8.33 18.95
CA HIS A 283 -22.55 -7.69 18.16
C HIS A 283 -21.44 -8.68 17.83
N VAL A 284 -21.01 -8.68 16.57
CA VAL A 284 -19.88 -9.48 16.10
C VAL A 284 -18.88 -8.55 15.42
N HIS A 285 -17.63 -8.59 15.88
CA HIS A 285 -16.58 -7.73 15.38
C HIS A 285 -15.48 -8.55 14.72
N LYS A 286 -15.03 -8.11 13.56
CA LYS A 286 -13.87 -8.68 12.87
C LYS A 286 -12.98 -7.57 12.36
N SER A 287 -11.68 -7.78 12.46
CA SER A 287 -10.68 -6.87 11.91
C SER A 287 -9.73 -7.59 10.95
N LEU A 288 -9.24 -6.86 9.95
CA LEU A 288 -8.29 -7.36 8.96
C LEU A 288 -7.26 -6.28 8.66
N GLN A 289 -5.99 -6.59 8.82
CA GLN A 289 -4.90 -5.71 8.41
C GLN A 289 -4.60 -5.91 6.92
N ILE A 290 -4.57 -4.83 6.14
CA ILE A 290 -4.26 -4.86 4.72
C ILE A 290 -3.06 -3.95 4.47
N GLU A 291 -2.01 -4.50 3.85
CA GLU A 291 -0.82 -3.75 3.46
C GLU A 291 -1.00 -3.14 2.06
N GLY A 292 -0.96 -1.80 1.98
CA GLY A 292 -0.82 -1.09 0.72
C GLY A 292 0.63 -1.05 0.26
N LYS A 293 0.92 -1.57 -0.94
CA LYS A 293 2.27 -1.64 -1.53
C LYS A 293 2.33 -0.90 -2.85
N THR A 294 3.52 -0.36 -3.16
CA THR A 294 3.81 0.21 -4.48
C THR A 294 3.99 -0.93 -5.48
N ALA A 295 3.19 -0.93 -6.56
CA ALA A 295 3.25 -1.97 -7.58
C ALA A 295 4.57 -1.95 -8.38
N VAL A 296 4.91 -0.77 -8.89
CA VAL A 296 6.04 -0.57 -9.78
C VAL A 296 6.85 0.64 -9.32
N VAL A 297 8.16 0.48 -9.27
CA VAL A 297 9.11 1.58 -9.07
C VAL A 297 9.64 2.02 -10.44
N ILE A 298 9.47 3.30 -10.73
CA ILE A 298 9.96 3.93 -11.96
C ILE A 298 11.31 4.56 -11.68
N SER A 299 12.31 4.26 -12.51
CA SER A 299 13.62 4.90 -12.51
C SER A 299 13.94 5.41 -13.91
N HIS A 300 14.87 6.36 -14.02
CA HIS A 300 15.24 6.92 -15.30
C HIS A 300 16.75 7.16 -15.39
N ARG A 301 17.29 7.15 -16.61
CA ARG A 301 18.68 7.47 -16.90
C ARG A 301 18.79 8.19 -18.22
N VAL A 302 19.48 9.33 -18.22
CA VAL A 302 19.77 10.12 -19.41
C VAL A 302 21.20 9.88 -19.87
N MET A 303 21.40 9.69 -21.18
CA MET A 303 22.69 9.41 -21.80
C MET A 303 22.80 10.13 -23.15
N LEU A 304 24.03 10.47 -23.56
CA LEU A 304 24.28 10.95 -24.91
C LEU A 304 24.19 9.80 -25.93
N PRO A 305 23.94 10.09 -27.21
CA PRO A 305 23.90 9.07 -28.25
C PRO A 305 25.20 8.26 -28.33
N PHE A 306 25.09 6.99 -28.71
CA PHE A 306 26.25 6.12 -28.88
C PHE A 306 27.27 6.75 -29.83
N ARG A 307 28.55 6.80 -29.42
CA ARG A 307 29.67 7.37 -30.19
C ARG A 307 29.55 8.87 -30.51
N ARG A 308 28.71 9.63 -29.78
CA ARG A 308 28.60 11.09 -29.92
C ARG A 308 28.72 11.74 -28.55
N ASP A 309 29.70 12.62 -28.40
CA ASP A 309 29.97 13.37 -27.17
C ASP A 309 29.85 14.87 -27.44
N SER A 310 29.02 15.55 -26.66
CA SER A 310 28.79 16.99 -26.74
C SER A 310 29.46 17.68 -25.55
N LEU A 311 30.18 18.77 -25.81
CA LEU A 311 30.83 19.55 -24.76
C LEU A 311 29.78 20.29 -23.94
N LEU A 312 29.55 19.88 -22.71
CA LEU A 312 28.68 20.58 -21.78
C LEU A 312 29.55 21.27 -20.74
N LEU A 313 29.45 22.60 -20.64
CA LEU A 313 30.36 23.40 -19.83
C LEU A 313 30.08 23.23 -18.33
N SER A 314 28.83 22.90 -17.96
CA SER A 314 28.49 22.51 -16.59
C SER A 314 29.27 21.31 -16.07
N ARG A 315 29.55 20.32 -16.94
CA ARG A 315 30.28 19.09 -16.58
C ARG A 315 31.78 19.32 -16.34
N LEU A 316 32.31 20.48 -16.72
CA LEU A 316 33.72 20.83 -16.52
C LEU A 316 34.00 21.41 -15.13
N LYS A 317 32.96 21.83 -14.38
CA LYS A 317 33.12 22.34 -13.02
C LYS A 317 32.98 21.19 -12.02
N PRO A 318 34.00 20.90 -11.19
CA PRO A 318 33.85 19.96 -10.09
C PRO A 318 32.93 20.60 -9.04
N VAL A 319 31.69 20.14 -8.96
CA VAL A 319 30.73 20.57 -7.92
C VAL A 319 30.20 19.33 -7.24
N SER A 320 30.06 19.40 -5.91
CA SER A 320 29.64 18.32 -5.02
C SER A 320 28.33 17.65 -5.46
N ASP A 321 28.31 16.32 -5.41
CA ASP A 321 27.36 15.39 -6.05
C ASP A 321 25.85 15.50 -5.69
N SER A 322 25.38 16.41 -4.84
CA SER A 322 23.98 16.34 -4.35
C SER A 322 22.94 17.14 -5.15
N ASP A 323 23.31 18.25 -5.81
CA ASP A 323 22.31 19.23 -6.31
C ASP A 323 22.43 19.55 -7.81
N GLN A 324 23.23 18.81 -8.58
CA GLN A 324 23.42 19.14 -10.00
C GLN A 324 22.28 18.56 -10.86
N LEU A 325 21.42 19.45 -11.35
CA LEU A 325 20.49 19.17 -12.46
C LEU A 325 21.27 18.55 -13.62
N ALA A 326 20.78 17.43 -14.16
CA ALA A 326 21.43 16.81 -15.30
C ALA A 326 21.43 17.77 -16.50
N SER A 327 22.56 17.86 -17.21
CA SER A 327 22.73 18.78 -18.35
C SER A 327 22.46 18.07 -19.69
N LEU A 328 21.68 18.70 -20.57
CA LEU A 328 21.38 18.25 -21.92
C LEU A 328 21.86 19.24 -23.00
N PRO A 329 22.37 18.75 -24.15
CA PRO A 329 22.72 19.60 -25.28
C PRO A 329 21.48 20.15 -25.99
N LEU A 330 21.44 21.46 -26.22
CA LEU A 330 20.41 22.14 -26.99
C LEU A 330 20.35 21.65 -28.44
N ASN A 331 19.15 21.40 -28.97
CA ASN A 331 18.90 20.95 -30.34
C ASN A 331 19.58 19.62 -30.73
N GLU A 332 20.04 18.84 -29.75
CA GLU A 332 20.62 17.54 -30.00
C GLU A 332 19.82 16.42 -29.32
N PRO A 333 19.61 15.29 -30.00
CA PRO A 333 18.89 14.17 -29.41
C PRO A 333 19.75 13.53 -28.31
N SER A 334 19.12 13.29 -27.17
CA SER A 334 19.66 12.52 -26.04
C SER A 334 18.81 11.29 -25.78
N ILE A 335 19.40 10.24 -25.24
CA ILE A 335 18.74 8.98 -24.95
C ILE A 335 18.24 9.01 -23.50
N LEU A 336 16.93 8.90 -23.31
CA LEU A 336 16.30 8.70 -22.01
C LEU A 336 15.85 7.23 -21.89
N ILE A 337 16.38 6.52 -20.91
CA ILE A 337 15.95 5.17 -20.57
C ILE A 337 15.05 5.26 -19.35
N VAL A 338 13.79 4.85 -19.49
CA VAL A 338 12.84 4.71 -18.39
C VAL A 338 12.74 3.24 -18.03
N SER A 339 12.92 2.92 -16.76
CA SER A 339 12.83 1.55 -16.25
C SER A 339 11.67 1.43 -15.27
N ALA A 340 10.93 0.33 -15.39
CA ALA A 340 9.77 -0.01 -14.57
C ALA A 340 10.03 -1.36 -13.90
N LYS A 341 10.23 -1.35 -12.58
CA LYS A 341 10.55 -2.57 -11.81
C LYS A 341 9.34 -3.05 -11.00
N ASN A 342 8.97 -4.32 -11.12
CA ASN A 342 7.93 -4.92 -10.28
C ASN A 342 8.48 -5.15 -8.86
N CYS A 343 7.82 -4.54 -7.86
CA CYS A 343 8.20 -4.61 -6.45
C CYS A 343 7.23 -5.45 -5.61
N THR A 344 6.43 -6.29 -6.26
CA THR A 344 5.38 -7.08 -5.62
C THR A 344 5.60 -8.57 -5.82
N GLU A 345 4.91 -9.38 -5.01
CA GLU A 345 4.90 -10.84 -5.12
C GLU A 345 4.00 -11.35 -6.25
N VAL A 346 3.27 -10.46 -6.94
CA VAL A 346 2.33 -10.82 -7.99
C VAL A 346 2.87 -10.41 -9.37
N PRO A 347 2.69 -11.24 -10.41
CA PRO A 347 3.03 -10.86 -11.77
C PRO A 347 2.12 -9.72 -12.27
N LEU A 348 2.72 -8.79 -13.00
CA LEU A 348 2.03 -7.64 -13.59
C LEU A 348 2.09 -7.70 -15.13
N GLN A 349 1.09 -7.13 -15.79
CA GLN A 349 1.08 -6.90 -17.23
C GLN A 349 1.16 -5.40 -17.49
N LEU A 350 2.20 -5.00 -18.22
CA LEU A 350 2.40 -3.64 -18.66
C LEU A 350 1.64 -3.39 -19.96
N LEU A 351 0.69 -2.46 -19.93
CA LEU A 351 -0.16 -2.14 -21.07
C LEU A 351 0.47 -1.04 -21.95
N SER A 352 1.02 0.00 -21.32
CA SER A 352 1.69 1.07 -22.06
C SER A 352 2.65 1.87 -21.19
N VAL A 353 3.65 2.47 -21.85
CA VAL A 353 4.58 3.44 -21.26
C VAL A 353 4.70 4.62 -22.21
N SER A 354 4.33 5.80 -21.73
CA SER A 354 4.44 7.06 -22.47
C SER A 354 5.01 8.17 -21.57
N ILE A 355 5.41 9.28 -22.18
CA ILE A 355 5.85 10.49 -21.49
C ILE A 355 4.94 11.63 -21.96
N GLU A 356 4.20 12.21 -21.01
CA GLU A 356 3.41 13.42 -21.22
C GLU A 356 4.31 14.61 -20.90
N VAL A 357 4.59 15.46 -21.90
CA VAL A 357 5.34 16.71 -21.68
C VAL A 357 4.34 17.78 -21.20
N ASP A 358 4.68 18.48 -20.11
CA ASP A 358 3.83 19.55 -19.59
C ASP A 358 3.76 20.69 -20.62
N ASP A 359 2.56 20.98 -21.13
CA ASP A 359 2.30 22.03 -22.11
C ASP A 359 1.96 23.32 -21.36
N ASP A 360 2.98 24.08 -20.96
CA ASP A 360 2.83 25.34 -20.21
C ASP A 360 2.33 26.51 -21.09
N GLY A 361 1.55 26.23 -22.14
CA GLY A 361 0.99 27.23 -23.06
C GLY A 361 2.03 28.02 -23.89
N THR A 362 3.32 27.71 -23.71
CA THR A 362 4.47 28.40 -24.33
C THR A 362 5.18 27.49 -25.32
N GLY A 363 4.41 26.79 -26.17
CA GLY A 363 4.95 25.88 -27.19
C GLY A 363 5.69 24.66 -26.61
N LYS A 364 6.02 23.69 -27.48
CA LYS A 364 6.72 22.46 -27.08
C LYS A 364 8.18 22.79 -26.74
N SER A 365 8.52 22.86 -25.46
CA SER A 365 9.90 23.14 -25.00
C SER A 365 10.86 21.96 -25.23
N CYS A 366 10.31 20.74 -25.39
CA CYS A 366 11.07 19.51 -25.60
C CYS A 366 10.30 18.55 -26.50
N THR A 367 10.98 17.91 -27.45
CA THR A 367 10.39 16.81 -28.22
C THR A 367 10.85 15.47 -27.67
N VAL A 368 9.89 14.60 -27.34
CA VAL A 368 10.13 13.24 -26.85
C VAL A 368 9.56 12.26 -27.88
N ARG A 369 10.40 11.36 -28.38
CA ARG A 369 10.02 10.32 -29.34
C ARG A 369 10.31 8.94 -28.75
N PRO A 370 9.35 8.00 -28.73
CA PRO A 370 9.64 6.64 -28.32
C PRO A 370 10.66 6.00 -29.27
N GLY A 371 11.60 5.25 -28.71
CA GLY A 371 12.52 4.40 -29.47
C GLY A 371 11.89 3.03 -29.66
N GLY A 372 11.59 2.67 -30.91
CA GLY A 372 10.90 1.43 -31.28
C GLY A 372 9.39 1.58 -31.43
N GLU A 373 8.73 0.52 -31.90
CA GLU A 373 7.26 0.44 -31.94
C GLU A 373 6.69 0.39 -30.52
N ASP A 374 5.46 0.89 -30.35
CA ASP A 374 4.75 0.74 -29.09
C ASP A 374 4.49 -0.73 -28.76
N LEU A 375 4.22 -1.02 -27.48
CA LEU A 375 3.91 -2.37 -27.03
C LEU A 375 2.66 -2.88 -27.79
N VAL A 376 2.87 -3.78 -28.75
CA VAL A 376 1.80 -4.44 -29.50
C VAL A 376 1.06 -5.43 -28.60
N ASP A 377 1.79 -6.10 -27.70
CA ASP A 377 1.27 -6.99 -26.68
C ASP A 377 1.66 -6.51 -25.26
N PRO A 378 0.80 -6.75 -24.24
CA PRO A 378 1.14 -6.43 -22.86
C PRO A 378 2.41 -7.14 -22.40
N ALA A 379 3.41 -6.37 -21.94
CA ALA A 379 4.65 -6.96 -21.45
C ALA A 379 4.42 -7.60 -20.07
N HIS A 380 4.72 -8.89 -19.95
CA HIS A 380 4.62 -9.61 -18.69
C HIS A 380 5.84 -9.28 -17.80
N LEU A 381 5.59 -8.90 -16.55
CA LEU A 381 6.60 -8.44 -15.61
C LEU A 381 6.52 -9.24 -14.30
N VAL A 382 7.43 -10.20 -14.11
CA VAL A 382 7.45 -11.06 -12.91
C VAL A 382 8.00 -10.32 -11.68
N PRO A 383 7.76 -10.82 -10.45
CA PRO A 383 8.35 -10.25 -9.24
C PRO A 383 9.85 -9.99 -9.35
N GLY A 384 10.27 -8.74 -9.12
CA GLY A 384 11.67 -8.32 -9.19
C GLY A 384 12.21 -7.97 -10.59
N GLU A 385 11.48 -8.29 -11.67
CA GLU A 385 11.87 -7.98 -13.04
C GLU A 385 11.79 -6.48 -13.34
N GLU A 386 12.64 -6.03 -14.26
CA GLU A 386 12.74 -4.63 -14.70
C GLU A 386 12.53 -4.53 -16.21
N PHE A 387 11.46 -3.85 -16.62
CA PHE A 387 11.21 -3.48 -18.01
C PHE A 387 11.89 -2.15 -18.33
N LYS A 388 12.46 -2.00 -19.54
CA LYS A 388 13.12 -0.76 -19.98
C LYS A 388 12.55 -0.30 -21.31
N LYS A 389 12.15 0.98 -21.39
CA LYS A 389 11.78 1.66 -22.64
C LYS A 389 12.72 2.82 -22.90
N VAL A 390 13.14 2.95 -24.14
CA VAL A 390 14.06 3.99 -24.59
C VAL A 390 13.26 5.09 -25.27
N PHE A 391 13.60 6.34 -25.00
CA PHE A 391 13.06 7.53 -25.63
C PHE A 391 14.20 8.39 -26.15
N SER A 392 13.98 9.06 -27.27
CA SER A 392 14.83 10.13 -27.78
C SER A 392 14.25 11.47 -27.33
N VAL A 393 15.06 12.28 -26.67
CA VAL A 393 14.68 13.57 -26.08
C VAL A 393 15.52 14.65 -26.72
N THR A 394 14.89 15.63 -27.36
CA THR A 394 15.57 16.78 -27.96
C THR A 394 15.02 18.07 -27.34
N PRO A 395 15.82 18.81 -26.56
CA PRO A 395 15.43 20.11 -26.05
C PRO A 395 15.51 21.16 -27.16
N GLU A 396 14.45 21.96 -27.33
CA GLU A 396 14.34 22.96 -28.42
C GLU A 396 14.52 24.40 -27.92
N VAL A 397 14.43 24.59 -26.61
CA VAL A 397 14.53 25.89 -25.94
C VAL A 397 15.72 25.88 -24.98
N ASP A 398 16.52 26.94 -25.03
CA ASP A 398 17.62 27.19 -24.09
C ASP A 398 17.02 27.69 -22.77
N THR A 399 16.83 26.78 -21.82
CA THR A 399 16.29 27.07 -20.48
C THR A 399 17.08 26.33 -19.41
N PRO A 400 17.39 27.00 -18.28
CA PRO A 400 18.15 26.37 -17.21
C PRO A 400 17.37 25.32 -16.41
N MET A 401 16.03 25.28 -16.59
CA MET A 401 15.15 24.36 -15.89
C MET A 401 14.08 23.87 -16.86
N LEU A 402 14.42 22.84 -17.63
CA LEU A 402 13.51 22.18 -18.56
C LEU A 402 12.78 21.04 -17.85
N GLY A 403 11.45 21.11 -17.76
CA GLY A 403 10.63 19.98 -17.36
C GLY A 403 10.62 18.91 -18.44
N MET A 404 11.19 17.73 -18.17
CA MET A 404 11.18 16.60 -19.11
C MET A 404 9.81 15.92 -19.26
N GLY A 405 8.84 16.31 -18.44
CA GLY A 405 7.48 15.76 -18.40
C GLY A 405 7.27 14.67 -17.36
N THR A 406 6.13 13.99 -17.48
CA THR A 406 5.67 12.94 -16.57
C THR A 406 5.57 11.61 -17.30
N VAL A 407 6.25 10.58 -16.77
CA VAL A 407 6.10 9.20 -17.23
C VAL A 407 4.73 8.69 -16.81
N CYS A 408 3.94 8.24 -17.79
CA CYS A 408 2.65 7.59 -17.61
C CYS A 408 2.79 6.10 -17.89
N LEU A 409 2.68 5.31 -16.83
CA LEU A 409 2.78 3.85 -16.86
C LEU A 409 1.41 3.22 -16.63
N ARG A 410 0.88 2.48 -17.60
CA ARG A 410 -0.38 1.75 -17.44
C ARG A 410 -0.10 0.26 -17.25
N TRP A 411 -0.64 -0.32 -16.18
CA TRP A 411 -0.41 -1.73 -15.83
C TRP A 411 -1.66 -2.39 -15.23
N ARG A 412 -1.67 -3.71 -15.15
CA ARG A 412 -2.69 -4.49 -14.43
C ARG A 412 -2.05 -5.74 -13.82
N ARG A 413 -2.74 -6.41 -12.90
CA ARG A 413 -2.31 -7.74 -12.44
C ARG A 413 -2.48 -8.77 -13.55
N ASP A 414 -1.56 -9.72 -13.63
CA ASP A 414 -1.81 -10.90 -14.44
C ASP A 414 -2.77 -11.84 -13.68
N SER A 415 -3.99 -11.97 -14.18
CA SER A 415 -5.01 -12.84 -13.58
C SER A 415 -4.91 -14.29 -14.06
N GLY A 416 -3.97 -14.65 -14.95
CA GLY A 416 -3.79 -16.00 -15.50
C GLY A 416 -4.98 -16.54 -16.33
N LEU A 417 -6.13 -15.85 -16.31
CA LEU A 417 -7.33 -16.20 -17.04
C LEU A 417 -7.27 -15.51 -18.40
N LYS A 418 -7.05 -16.29 -19.47
CA LYS A 418 -7.19 -15.80 -20.85
C LYS A 418 -8.57 -15.16 -20.98
N GLN A 419 -8.62 -13.84 -21.15
CA GLN A 419 -9.85 -13.06 -21.23
C GLN A 419 -10.75 -13.61 -22.34
N GLN A 420 -11.84 -14.28 -21.98
CA GLN A 420 -13.02 -14.33 -22.84
C GLN A 420 -13.69 -12.96 -22.73
N SER A 421 -13.73 -12.23 -23.85
CA SER A 421 -14.37 -10.93 -24.00
C SER A 421 -15.76 -10.92 -23.37
N GLY A 422 -16.03 -10.00 -22.44
CA GLY A 422 -17.40 -9.81 -21.94
C GLY A 422 -17.64 -8.93 -20.71
N SER A 423 -16.64 -8.50 -19.94
CA SER A 423 -16.89 -7.62 -18.78
C SER A 423 -16.08 -6.32 -18.88
N SER A 424 -16.80 -5.21 -19.05
CA SER A 424 -16.32 -3.91 -19.53
C SER A 424 -15.70 -2.99 -18.47
N THR A 425 -15.48 -3.45 -17.24
CA THR A 425 -14.96 -2.60 -16.14
C THR A 425 -13.53 -2.93 -15.68
N MET A 426 -12.99 -4.11 -15.98
CA MET A 426 -11.58 -4.47 -15.69
C MET A 426 -10.60 -4.16 -16.84
N ALA A 427 -11.07 -3.55 -17.93
CA ALA A 427 -10.25 -3.23 -19.10
C ALA A 427 -9.33 -2.01 -18.91
N ALA A 428 -9.67 -1.11 -17.98
CA ALA A 428 -8.88 0.08 -17.70
C ALA A 428 -7.80 -0.25 -16.66
N GLY A 429 -6.58 -0.58 -17.12
CA GLY A 429 -5.45 -0.78 -16.22
C GLY A 429 -5.15 0.45 -15.34
N VAL A 430 -4.43 0.23 -14.24
CA VAL A 430 -3.99 1.24 -13.28
C VAL A 430 -2.95 2.16 -13.94
N LEU A 431 -3.10 3.47 -13.76
CA LEU A 431 -2.16 4.47 -14.24
C LEU A 431 -1.26 4.95 -13.08
N THR A 432 0.04 4.72 -13.21
CA THR A 432 1.06 5.26 -12.32
C THR A 432 1.79 6.39 -13.03
N LYS A 433 1.82 7.57 -12.40
CA LYS A 433 2.51 8.76 -12.92
C LYS A 433 3.80 9.02 -12.14
N HIS A 434 4.87 9.38 -12.84
CA HIS A 434 6.14 9.77 -12.23
C HIS A 434 6.74 10.97 -12.96
N ARG A 435 6.81 12.12 -12.28
CA ARG A 435 7.41 13.34 -12.81
C ARG A 435 8.92 13.16 -12.92
N LEU A 436 9.46 13.37 -14.11
CA LEU A 436 10.90 13.37 -14.34
C LEU A 436 11.53 14.62 -13.72
N PRO A 437 12.76 14.55 -13.22
CA PRO A 437 13.45 15.72 -12.70
C PRO A 437 13.72 16.73 -13.82
N ASP A 438 13.78 18.00 -13.43
CA ASP A 438 14.12 19.06 -14.36
C ASP A 438 15.59 18.91 -14.81
N VAL A 439 15.91 19.44 -15.99
CA VAL A 439 17.26 19.35 -16.58
C VAL A 439 17.74 20.70 -17.08
N ASN A 440 19.04 20.94 -16.98
CA ASN A 440 19.67 22.15 -17.51
C ASN A 440 19.91 21.97 -19.01
N VAL A 441 19.46 22.91 -19.85
CA VAL A 441 19.77 22.89 -21.28
C VAL A 441 20.96 23.81 -21.55
N GLU A 442 21.93 23.34 -22.32
CA GLU A 442 23.12 24.10 -22.67
C GLU A 442 23.46 23.97 -24.15
N LEU A 443 23.91 25.06 -24.76
CA LEU A 443 24.51 25.01 -26.09
C LEU A 443 25.88 24.34 -26.02
N SER A 444 26.07 23.24 -26.76
CA SER A 444 27.36 22.57 -26.84
C SER A 444 28.30 23.29 -27.83
N PRO A 445 29.39 23.95 -27.40
CA PRO A 445 30.29 24.65 -28.33
C PRO A 445 31.00 23.70 -29.31
N LEU A 446 31.25 22.46 -28.89
CA LEU A 446 31.91 21.42 -29.69
C LEU A 446 31.17 20.10 -29.54
N VAL A 447 31.06 19.38 -30.65
CA VAL A 447 30.49 18.02 -30.68
C VAL A 447 31.43 17.11 -31.43
N VAL A 448 31.77 15.99 -30.80
CA VAL A 448 32.67 14.99 -31.34
C VAL A 448 31.88 13.72 -31.61
N SER A 449 31.94 13.20 -32.82
CA SER A 449 31.33 11.90 -33.15
C SER A 449 32.33 10.94 -33.77
N LEU A 450 32.16 9.67 -33.45
CA LEU A 450 32.95 8.57 -33.97
C LEU A 450 32.11 7.75 -34.96
N GLU A 451 32.60 7.63 -36.18
CA GLU A 451 31.97 6.77 -37.18
C GLU A 451 32.89 5.60 -37.49
N CYS A 452 32.40 4.41 -37.19
CA CYS A 452 33.05 3.14 -37.45
C CYS A 452 31.98 2.19 -37.97
N PRO A 453 32.30 1.30 -38.93
CA PRO A 453 31.37 0.27 -39.38
C PRO A 453 30.84 -0.57 -38.21
N PRO A 454 29.66 -1.20 -38.37
CA PRO A 454 29.04 -2.03 -37.33
C PRO A 454 29.91 -3.25 -36.97
N HIS A 455 30.68 -3.76 -37.93
CA HIS A 455 31.64 -4.84 -37.74
C HIS A 455 32.84 -4.66 -38.67
N ALA A 456 33.93 -5.36 -38.38
CA ALA A 456 35.09 -5.47 -39.24
C ALA A 456 35.38 -6.94 -39.56
N ILE A 457 36.24 -7.19 -40.56
CA ILE A 457 36.67 -8.53 -40.96
C ILE A 457 38.19 -8.58 -40.82
N LEU A 458 38.71 -9.65 -40.24
CA LEU A 458 40.14 -9.88 -40.05
C LEU A 458 40.91 -9.68 -41.37
N GLY A 459 41.96 -8.86 -41.35
CA GLY A 459 42.78 -8.55 -42.52
C GLY A 459 42.18 -7.56 -43.53
N ASN A 460 40.88 -7.24 -43.44
CA ASN A 460 40.24 -6.30 -44.35
C ASN A 460 40.33 -4.85 -43.81
N PRO A 461 40.85 -3.90 -44.59
CA PRO A 461 40.91 -2.51 -44.17
C PRO A 461 39.52 -1.88 -44.07
N PHE A 462 39.31 -1.08 -43.03
CA PHE A 462 38.13 -0.21 -42.89
C PHE A 462 38.53 1.20 -42.47
N THR A 463 37.62 2.15 -42.65
CA THR A 463 37.86 3.55 -42.29
C THR A 463 37.12 3.90 -41.00
N TYR A 464 37.83 4.59 -40.11
CA TYR A 464 37.35 5.13 -38.85
C TYR A 464 37.43 6.65 -38.91
N PHE A 465 36.30 7.33 -38.73
CA PHE A 465 36.23 8.79 -38.77
C PHE A 465 36.00 9.37 -37.39
N VAL A 466 36.73 10.43 -37.08
CA VAL A 466 36.47 11.31 -35.94
C VAL A 466 35.99 12.63 -36.50
N LYS A 467 34.70 12.93 -36.34
CA LYS A 467 34.12 14.20 -36.77
C LYS A 467 34.07 15.16 -35.60
N ILE A 468 34.63 16.35 -35.80
CA ILE A 468 34.69 17.41 -34.81
C ILE A 468 33.89 18.58 -35.37
N GLN A 469 32.73 18.85 -34.79
CA GLN A 469 31.83 19.92 -35.19
C GLN A 469 32.02 21.13 -34.28
N ASN A 470 32.31 22.28 -34.88
CA ASN A 470 32.34 23.56 -34.19
C ASN A 470 30.98 24.25 -34.30
N GLN A 471 30.26 24.32 -33.19
CA GLN A 471 28.95 25.00 -33.15
C GLN A 471 29.09 26.49 -32.77
N THR A 472 30.29 26.98 -32.50
CA THR A 472 30.53 28.38 -32.15
C THR A 472 30.68 29.27 -33.38
N GLN A 473 30.61 30.59 -33.16
CA GLN A 473 30.91 31.61 -34.18
C GLN A 473 32.42 31.92 -34.26
N LEU A 474 33.25 31.20 -33.50
CA LEU A 474 34.68 31.48 -33.35
C LEU A 474 35.50 30.33 -33.90
N LEU A 475 36.70 30.64 -34.38
CA LEU A 475 37.68 29.62 -34.73
C LEU A 475 38.06 28.82 -33.46
N GLN A 476 38.03 27.49 -33.56
CA GLN A 476 38.39 26.60 -32.46
C GLN A 476 39.70 25.88 -32.78
N GLU A 477 40.69 26.05 -31.89
CA GLU A 477 41.93 25.29 -31.91
C GLU A 477 41.72 23.98 -31.14
N ILE A 478 41.92 22.86 -31.83
CA ILE A 478 41.71 21.52 -31.29
C ILE A 478 43.00 20.72 -31.42
N LYS A 479 43.48 20.19 -30.29
CA LYS A 479 44.58 19.23 -30.24
C LYS A 479 44.00 17.84 -30.23
N PHE A 480 44.51 16.95 -31.05
CA PHE A 480 44.09 15.55 -31.00
C PHE A 480 45.30 14.63 -30.91
N SER A 481 45.12 13.52 -30.22
CA SER A 481 46.09 12.43 -30.17
C SER A 481 45.40 11.10 -30.31
N LEU A 482 46.08 10.15 -30.96
CA LEU A 482 45.59 8.81 -31.20
C LEU A 482 46.57 7.82 -30.58
N ALA A 483 46.07 7.03 -29.62
CA ALA A 483 46.86 5.98 -29.00
C ALA A 483 46.84 4.71 -29.87
N ASP A 484 47.99 4.06 -29.97
CA ASP A 484 48.13 2.79 -30.70
C ASP A 484 47.31 1.68 -30.06
N SER A 485 46.79 0.78 -30.90
CA SER A 485 46.11 -0.45 -30.48
C SER A 485 46.85 -1.64 -31.06
N GLN A 486 47.18 -2.63 -30.23
CA GLN A 486 47.89 -3.84 -30.67
C GLN A 486 47.04 -4.72 -31.60
N SER A 487 45.72 -4.50 -31.64
CA SER A 487 44.77 -5.25 -32.45
C SER A 487 44.60 -4.70 -33.86
N PHE A 488 45.17 -3.54 -34.19
CA PHE A 488 44.99 -2.89 -35.48
C PHE A 488 46.29 -2.31 -36.01
N VAL A 489 46.54 -2.47 -37.30
CA VAL A 489 47.49 -1.61 -38.03
C VAL A 489 46.75 -0.34 -38.41
N LEU A 490 47.32 0.81 -38.08
CA LEU A 490 46.71 2.12 -38.24
C LEU A 490 47.50 2.96 -39.26
N SER A 491 46.78 3.72 -40.08
CA SER A 491 47.35 4.74 -40.96
C SER A 491 46.58 6.06 -40.79
N GLY A 492 47.28 7.13 -40.42
CA GLY A 492 46.75 8.49 -40.26
C GLY A 492 47.63 9.34 -39.33
N SER A 493 47.22 10.58 -39.07
CA SER A 493 47.95 11.49 -38.17
C SER A 493 47.80 11.06 -36.70
N HIS A 494 48.91 10.82 -35.99
CA HIS A 494 48.83 10.34 -34.59
C HIS A 494 48.69 11.46 -33.55
N ASN A 495 49.24 12.65 -33.81
CA ASN A 495 49.13 13.78 -32.91
C ASN A 495 49.33 15.07 -33.71
N ASP A 496 48.37 15.99 -33.64
CA ASP A 496 48.47 17.28 -34.31
C ASP A 496 47.51 18.31 -33.68
N THR A 497 47.64 19.56 -34.11
CA THR A 497 46.74 20.66 -33.79
C THR A 497 46.05 21.15 -35.05
N ILE A 498 44.71 21.20 -35.02
CA ILE A 498 43.88 21.64 -36.14
C ILE A 498 43.03 22.85 -35.75
N PHE A 499 42.66 23.64 -36.75
CA PHE A 499 41.74 24.76 -36.61
C PHE A 499 40.42 24.42 -37.29
N VAL A 500 39.34 24.40 -36.50
CA VAL A 500 37.98 24.13 -36.99
C VAL A 500 37.23 25.45 -37.15
N LEU A 501 36.87 25.78 -38.40
CA LEU A 501 36.18 27.03 -38.74
C LEU A 501 34.83 27.14 -38.00
N PRO A 502 34.32 28.37 -37.78
CA PRO A 502 32.98 28.58 -37.23
C PRO A 502 31.91 27.81 -38.00
N LYS A 503 30.98 27.17 -37.26
CA LYS A 503 29.85 26.41 -37.84
C LYS A 503 30.24 25.31 -38.83
N SER A 504 31.49 24.85 -38.84
CA SER A 504 31.98 23.81 -39.74
C SER A 504 32.29 22.49 -39.03
N VAL A 505 32.48 21.44 -39.82
CA VAL A 505 32.89 20.11 -39.36
C VAL A 505 34.27 19.80 -39.93
N HIS A 506 35.19 19.38 -39.08
CA HIS A 506 36.46 18.80 -39.49
C HIS A 506 36.42 17.28 -39.29
N ILE A 507 36.96 16.52 -40.24
CA ILE A 507 36.90 15.06 -40.24
C ILE A 507 38.32 14.52 -40.27
N LEU A 508 38.72 13.81 -39.20
CA LEU A 508 39.94 13.02 -39.18
C LEU A 508 39.61 11.61 -39.67
N SER A 509 40.36 11.13 -40.66
CA SER A 509 40.15 9.83 -41.30
C SER A 509 41.32 8.90 -41.02
N TYR A 510 41.02 7.75 -40.47
CA TYR A 510 41.99 6.72 -40.11
C TYR A 510 41.67 5.43 -40.85
N LYS A 511 42.66 4.85 -41.52
CA LYS A 511 42.52 3.53 -42.13
C LYS A 511 43.09 2.47 -41.19
N LEU A 512 42.26 1.51 -40.81
CA LEU A 512 42.61 0.45 -39.87
C LEU A 512 42.53 -0.92 -40.54
N VAL A 513 43.48 -1.80 -40.23
CA VAL A 513 43.45 -3.21 -40.60
C VAL A 513 43.44 -4.06 -39.33
N PRO A 514 42.38 -4.83 -39.05
CA PRO A 514 42.32 -5.71 -37.88
C PRO A 514 43.35 -6.85 -37.99
N LEU A 515 44.09 -7.07 -36.91
CA LEU A 515 45.08 -8.14 -36.75
C LEU A 515 44.55 -9.33 -35.93
N THR A 516 43.49 -9.11 -35.15
CA THR A 516 42.90 -10.11 -34.25
C THR A 516 41.37 -10.10 -34.39
N SER A 517 40.75 -11.27 -34.25
CA SER A 517 39.29 -11.44 -34.28
C SER A 517 38.66 -11.29 -32.89
N GLY A 518 37.34 -11.15 -32.82
CA GLY A 518 36.57 -10.99 -31.57
C GLY A 518 36.23 -9.53 -31.27
N LEU A 519 35.88 -9.23 -30.00
CA LEU A 519 35.59 -7.88 -29.57
C LEU A 519 36.90 -7.11 -29.34
N GLN A 520 37.20 -6.14 -30.21
CA GLN A 520 38.46 -5.42 -30.22
C GLN A 520 38.26 -3.93 -29.88
N GLN A 521 39.27 -3.35 -29.20
CA GLN A 521 39.30 -1.93 -28.85
C GLN A 521 39.92 -1.12 -29.99
N LEU A 522 39.13 -0.19 -30.54
CA LEU A 522 39.57 0.81 -31.48
C LEU A 522 40.68 1.69 -30.86
N PRO A 523 41.63 2.19 -31.67
CA PRO A 523 42.59 3.21 -31.25
C PRO A 523 41.92 4.36 -30.49
N ARG A 524 42.46 4.66 -29.31
CA ARG A 524 41.83 5.61 -28.39
C ARG A 524 42.16 7.03 -28.83
N VAL A 525 41.16 7.72 -29.35
CA VAL A 525 41.24 9.13 -29.76
C VAL A 525 41.03 10.00 -28.53
N THR A 526 41.92 10.95 -28.31
CA THR A 526 41.74 12.03 -27.34
C THR A 526 41.67 13.35 -28.11
N VAL A 527 40.58 14.08 -27.95
CA VAL A 527 40.37 15.40 -28.57
C VAL A 527 40.38 16.43 -27.45
N THR A 528 41.15 17.51 -27.56
CA THR A 528 41.23 18.54 -26.52
C THR A 528 40.98 19.90 -27.13
N SER A 529 40.00 20.62 -26.61
CA SER A 529 39.77 22.02 -26.97
C SER A 529 40.71 22.91 -26.16
N VAL A 530 41.54 23.69 -26.85
CA VAL A 530 42.49 24.61 -26.21
C VAL A 530 41.74 25.75 -25.49
N ARG A 531 40.73 26.33 -26.14
CA ARG A 531 39.95 27.45 -25.60
C ARG A 531 39.22 27.08 -24.31
N TYR A 532 38.60 25.91 -24.28
CA TYR A 532 37.80 25.46 -23.13
C TYR A 532 38.61 24.65 -22.11
N SER A 533 39.89 24.37 -22.40
CA SER A 533 40.75 23.49 -21.59
C SER A 533 40.06 22.16 -21.26
N ALA A 534 39.31 21.63 -22.23
CA ALA A 534 38.43 20.47 -22.05
C ALA A 534 38.87 19.34 -22.98
N GLY A 535 39.06 18.15 -22.40
CA GLY A 535 39.36 16.92 -23.10
C GLY A 535 38.11 16.07 -23.33
N PHE A 536 37.98 15.51 -24.52
CA PHE A 536 37.02 14.48 -24.89
C PHE A 536 37.78 13.19 -25.07
N GLN A 537 37.27 12.17 -24.41
CA GLN A 537 37.75 10.82 -24.58
C GLN A 537 36.52 9.90 -24.68
N PRO A 538 36.33 9.23 -25.82
CA PRO A 538 35.24 8.30 -26.00
C PRO A 538 35.26 7.20 -24.93
N SER A 539 34.06 6.76 -24.52
CA SER A 539 33.93 5.65 -23.59
C SER A 539 34.45 4.34 -24.20
N ILE A 540 34.88 3.40 -23.35
CA ILE A 540 35.36 2.07 -23.77
C ILE A 540 34.32 1.38 -24.66
N ALA A 541 33.03 1.48 -24.33
CA ALA A 541 31.95 0.89 -25.14
C ALA A 541 31.87 1.53 -26.53
N ALA A 542 31.95 2.87 -26.63
CA ALA A 542 31.96 3.59 -27.90
C ALA A 542 33.19 3.25 -28.76
N SER A 543 34.31 2.89 -28.13
CA SER A 543 35.57 2.49 -28.77
C SER A 543 35.70 0.99 -29.00
N THR A 544 34.61 0.21 -29.01
CA THR A 544 34.65 -1.23 -29.35
C THR A 544 34.10 -1.50 -30.74
N VAL A 545 34.69 -2.49 -31.43
CA VAL A 545 34.17 -3.06 -32.67
C VAL A 545 34.35 -4.57 -32.66
N PHE A 546 33.37 -5.31 -33.19
CA PHE A 546 33.50 -6.75 -33.36
C PHE A 546 34.18 -7.06 -34.69
N VAL A 547 35.24 -7.86 -34.64
CA VAL A 547 36.03 -8.29 -35.80
C VAL A 547 35.73 -9.77 -36.08
N PHE A 548 35.06 -10.05 -37.19
CA PHE A 548 34.83 -11.43 -37.62
C PHE A 548 36.11 -12.05 -38.19
N PRO A 549 36.34 -13.37 -38.00
CA PRO A 549 37.47 -14.07 -38.63
C PRO A 549 37.34 -14.16 -40.16
N SER A 550 36.10 -14.14 -40.67
CA SER A 550 35.77 -14.16 -42.10
C SER A 550 34.46 -13.42 -42.33
N GLN A 551 34.09 -13.17 -43.58
CA GLN A 551 32.83 -12.48 -43.90
C GLN A 551 31.63 -13.25 -43.33
N PRO A 552 30.76 -12.59 -42.54
CA PRO A 552 29.60 -13.26 -41.95
C PRO A 552 28.57 -13.63 -43.02
N HIS A 553 28.11 -14.87 -43.01
CA HIS A 553 26.99 -15.32 -43.83
C HIS A 553 25.68 -15.00 -43.13
N PHE A 554 25.20 -13.77 -43.27
CA PHE A 554 23.83 -13.45 -42.91
C PHE A 554 22.92 -13.99 -44.02
N LYS A 555 22.17 -15.06 -43.74
CA LYS A 555 20.99 -15.39 -44.55
C LYS A 555 19.97 -14.28 -44.29
N MET A 556 19.98 -13.23 -45.10
CA MET A 556 18.83 -12.33 -45.16
C MET A 556 17.66 -13.18 -45.61
N ALA A 557 16.63 -13.30 -44.78
CA ALA A 557 15.31 -13.64 -45.29
C ALA A 557 14.97 -12.55 -46.30
N GLU A 558 14.81 -12.95 -47.56
CA GLU A 558 14.24 -12.11 -48.62
C GLU A 558 12.87 -11.66 -48.11
N ILE A 559 12.79 -10.42 -47.62
CA ILE A 559 11.52 -9.69 -47.64
C ILE A 559 11.47 -9.18 -49.08
N GLU A 560 10.83 -9.98 -49.93
CA GLU A 560 10.59 -9.66 -51.33
C GLU A 560 9.90 -8.30 -51.43
N ASP A 561 10.53 -7.47 -52.24
CA ASP A 561 10.03 -6.21 -52.77
C ASP A 561 8.94 -6.53 -53.80
N GLU A 562 7.77 -7.00 -53.34
CA GLU A 562 6.62 -7.33 -54.20
C GLU A 562 5.83 -6.06 -54.59
N ARG A 563 6.56 -4.99 -54.96
CA ARG A 563 5.99 -3.76 -55.53
C ARG A 563 6.97 -3.06 -56.46
N LEU A 564 7.43 -3.71 -57.53
CA LEU A 564 7.88 -2.99 -58.75
C LEU A 564 8.20 -3.88 -59.96
N GLU A 565 7.41 -4.91 -60.27
CA GLU A 565 7.42 -5.50 -61.63
C GLU A 565 6.00 -5.81 -62.12
N SER A 566 5.21 -4.76 -62.35
CA SER A 566 4.01 -4.86 -63.21
C SER A 566 3.78 -3.58 -64.00
N SER A 567 4.78 -3.13 -64.77
CA SER A 567 4.56 -2.09 -65.79
C SER A 567 5.71 -2.03 -66.81
N SER A 568 5.72 -2.97 -67.76
CA SER A 568 6.16 -2.79 -69.16
C SER A 568 5.93 -4.15 -69.83
N GLY A 569 5.17 -4.34 -70.91
CA GLY A 569 4.64 -3.47 -71.94
C GLY A 569 4.74 -4.29 -73.22
N GLN A 570 3.63 -4.87 -73.68
CA GLN A 570 3.58 -5.49 -75.01
C GLN A 570 2.34 -4.96 -75.75
N ILE A 571 2.59 -3.92 -76.55
CA ILE A 571 1.67 -3.38 -77.55
C ILE A 571 1.89 -4.23 -78.82
N ASN A 572 0.85 -4.90 -79.30
CA ASN A 572 0.82 -5.45 -80.66
C ASN A 572 -0.14 -4.61 -81.50
N LEU A 573 0.38 -4.13 -82.64
CA LEU A 573 -0.37 -3.45 -83.69
C LEU A 573 -1.36 -4.40 -84.37
N VAL A 574 -2.50 -3.84 -84.77
CA VAL A 574 -3.22 -4.22 -86.00
C VAL A 574 -2.90 -3.16 -87.06
#